data_AF-Q4SPX0-F1
#
_entry.id   AF-Q4SPX0-F1
#
_cell.length_a   1.000
_cell.length_b   1.000
_cell.length_c   1.000
_cell.angle_alpha   90.00
_cell.angle_beta   90.00
_cell.angle_gamma   90.00
#
_symmetry.space_group_name_H-M   'P 1'
#
loop_
_entity.id
_entity.type
_entity.pdbx_description
1 polymer ?
#
loop_
_entity_poly.entity_id
_entity_poly.type
_entity_poly.pdbx_seq_one_letter_code
_entity_poly.pdbx_strand_id
1 'polypeptide(L)'
;MILTGHTLCLPSPATVQELFSVARDASILPEISLDPVLTTFLSLDSSAALRHQCASLQRRMSVEQRAAFSHELAQRLGGSTKVTNGGVGVVALALSLIFDLVSQQVRGAERADPEARRSQAQQVLGINSVSRIGSIIHRYLQFVPGLANDEENMAETTEIFDELLNLELLDHYERMTTKKRMSTEAMQQWLTGAAFHLHIRIHQVRLNSVPVGAAESLRRSYKSELNQLIEHYKVYLRRNVQVTAPPGPGKHKSRQSSVLKQTNPFNQTSLTCSGTAPIPVSTTTGKNNETNASGAKALEVLDQVSGQNVTNMKNRGSVGTEKKKKLSSSAGISCGGLGLLVIEPLRNVSHSVQYHQCQSPAIQQALVTRIMDALDMEQNKHFFQYTGTVFHGLLRQKESFKL
;
A
#
# COMPACT_ATOMS: atom_id res chain seq x y z
N MET A 1 -45.95 36.20 -14.08
CA MET A 1 -44.73 35.51 -14.56
C MET A 1 -43.65 35.78 -13.52
N ILE A 2 -43.47 34.89 -12.55
CA ILE A 2 -42.45 35.05 -11.49
C ILE A 2 -41.28 34.16 -11.89
N LEU A 3 -40.18 34.78 -12.32
CA LEU A 3 -38.88 34.12 -12.47
C LEU A 3 -38.38 33.75 -11.07
N THR A 4 -38.73 32.56 -10.59
CA THR A 4 -38.07 31.95 -9.43
C THR A 4 -36.64 31.63 -9.84
N GLY A 5 -35.71 32.52 -9.50
CA GLY A 5 -34.29 32.21 -9.58
C GLY A 5 -34.03 30.94 -8.77
N HIS A 6 -33.55 29.89 -9.42
CA HIS A 6 -32.98 28.74 -8.74
C HIS A 6 -31.81 29.26 -7.88
N THR A 7 -32.05 29.49 -6.60
CA THR A 7 -30.98 29.70 -5.63
C THR A 7 -30.13 28.44 -5.64
N LEU A 8 -28.96 28.52 -6.27
CA LEU A 8 -27.99 27.44 -6.31
C LEU A 8 -27.68 27.06 -4.85
N CYS A 9 -28.09 25.86 -4.45
CA CYS A 9 -27.82 25.35 -3.12
C CYS A 9 -26.35 24.93 -3.03
N LEU A 10 -25.46 25.91 -2.92
CA LEU A 10 -24.01 25.74 -2.89
C LEU A 10 -23.50 25.72 -1.44
N PRO A 11 -22.54 24.85 -1.10
CA PRO A 11 -21.89 24.86 0.20
C PRO A 11 -20.92 26.04 0.33
N SER A 12 -20.64 26.43 1.57
CA SER A 12 -19.52 27.33 1.85
C SER A 12 -18.19 26.57 1.68
N PRO A 13 -17.10 27.25 1.28
CA PRO A 13 -15.76 26.63 1.28
C PRO A 13 -15.35 26.08 2.66
N ALA A 14 -15.78 26.74 3.74
CA ALA A 14 -15.52 26.31 5.12
C ALA A 14 -16.17 24.95 5.42
N THR A 15 -17.41 24.72 4.96
CA THR A 15 -18.11 23.43 5.12
C THR A 15 -17.34 22.29 4.46
N VAL A 16 -16.85 22.51 3.22
CA VAL A 16 -16.05 21.50 2.50
C VAL A 16 -14.71 21.26 3.20
N GLN A 17 -14.07 22.32 3.68
CA GLN A 17 -12.84 22.23 4.46
C GLN A 17 -13.02 21.42 5.75
N GLU A 18 -14.11 21.65 6.48
CA GLU A 18 -14.38 20.99 7.75
C GLU A 18 -14.62 19.50 7.54
N LEU A 19 -15.43 19.12 6.54
CA LEU A 19 -15.65 17.72 6.17
C LEU A 19 -14.36 17.03 5.72
N PHE A 20 -13.51 17.74 4.96
CA PHE A 20 -12.20 17.22 4.57
C PHE A 20 -11.29 17.00 5.78
N SER A 21 -11.26 17.93 6.74
CA SER A 21 -10.51 17.77 8.00
C SER A 21 -11.04 16.59 8.80
N VAL A 22 -12.36 16.41 8.90
CA VAL A 22 -12.96 15.23 9.57
C VAL A 22 -12.48 13.93 8.93
N ALA A 23 -12.47 13.85 7.59
CA ALA A 23 -11.97 12.67 6.89
C ALA A 23 -10.47 12.41 7.15
N ARG A 24 -9.66 13.47 7.15
CA ARG A 24 -8.23 13.41 7.44
C ARG A 24 -7.96 12.93 8.85
N ASP A 25 -8.62 13.54 9.83
CA ASP A 25 -8.40 13.28 11.25
C ASP A 25 -8.89 11.88 11.64
N ALA A 26 -9.88 11.35 10.91
CA ALA A 26 -10.34 9.96 11.01
C ALA A 26 -9.49 8.96 10.21
N SER A 27 -8.45 9.41 9.51
CA SER A 27 -7.58 8.57 8.66
C SER A 27 -8.35 7.75 7.60
N ILE A 28 -9.44 8.32 7.06
CA ILE A 28 -10.24 7.69 6.00
C ILE A 28 -9.98 8.29 4.62
N LEU A 29 -9.07 9.27 4.51
CA LEU A 29 -8.63 9.77 3.21
C LEU A 29 -7.87 8.68 2.45
N PRO A 30 -7.99 8.64 1.11
CA PRO A 30 -7.17 7.76 0.31
C PRO A 30 -5.69 8.09 0.43
N GLU A 31 -4.84 7.07 0.36
CA GLU A 31 -3.39 7.23 0.32
C GLU A 31 -2.87 6.41 -0.86
N ILE A 32 -2.44 7.10 -1.92
CA ILE A 32 -1.86 6.51 -3.12
C ILE A 32 -0.51 7.18 -3.30
N SER A 33 0.49 6.68 -2.59
CA SER A 33 1.85 7.20 -2.65
C SER A 33 2.83 6.04 -2.71
N LEU A 34 3.95 6.25 -3.41
CA LEU A 34 5.06 5.31 -3.35
C LEU A 34 5.72 5.36 -1.97
N ASP A 35 6.08 4.18 -1.45
CA ASP A 35 6.74 4.07 -0.16
C ASP A 35 8.09 4.81 -0.15
N PRO A 36 8.45 5.53 0.92
CA PRO A 36 9.73 6.21 1.05
C PRO A 36 10.96 5.30 0.87
N VAL A 37 10.89 4.05 1.29
CA VAL A 37 11.96 3.05 1.11
C VAL A 37 12.14 2.77 -0.38
N LEU A 38 11.05 2.56 -1.12
CA LEU A 38 11.08 2.37 -2.57
C LEU A 38 11.68 3.59 -3.28
N THR A 39 11.17 4.77 -2.99
CA THR A 39 11.65 6.00 -3.65
C THR A 39 13.13 6.27 -3.35
N THR A 40 13.60 5.93 -2.14
CA THR A 40 15.01 6.06 -1.75
C THR A 40 15.91 5.07 -2.50
N PHE A 41 15.61 3.77 -2.44
CA PHE A 41 16.52 2.74 -2.97
C PHE A 41 16.36 2.46 -4.46
N LEU A 42 15.31 2.97 -5.10
CA LEU A 42 15.16 2.99 -6.56
C LEU A 42 15.67 4.31 -7.19
N SER A 43 16.25 5.22 -6.40
CA SER A 43 16.81 6.47 -6.91
C SER A 43 18.27 6.34 -7.39
N LEU A 44 18.78 7.43 -7.98
CA LEU A 44 20.21 7.61 -8.26
C LEU A 44 21.05 7.57 -6.98
N ASP A 45 20.49 7.94 -5.83
CA ASP A 45 21.20 7.98 -4.55
C ASP A 45 21.18 6.64 -3.81
N SER A 46 20.58 5.60 -4.41
CA SER A 46 20.41 4.27 -3.80
C SER A 46 21.69 3.69 -3.18
N SER A 47 22.84 3.86 -3.84
CA SER A 47 24.13 3.41 -3.32
C SER A 47 24.59 4.20 -2.08
N ALA A 48 24.38 5.52 -2.08
CA ALA A 48 24.72 6.37 -0.95
C ALA A 48 23.79 6.09 0.25
N ALA A 49 22.48 5.93 -0.01
CA ALA A 49 21.48 5.55 0.98
C ALA A 49 21.82 4.21 1.64
N LEU A 50 22.24 3.21 0.86
CA LEU A 50 22.63 1.90 1.35
C LEU A 50 23.84 1.96 2.29
N ARG A 51 24.90 2.68 1.89
CA ARG A 51 26.08 2.89 2.75
C ARG A 51 25.71 3.60 4.04
N HIS A 52 24.88 4.64 3.95
CA HIS A 52 24.43 5.39 5.12
C HIS A 52 23.61 4.52 6.08
N GLN A 53 22.69 3.70 5.58
CA GLN A 53 21.92 2.77 6.41
C GLN A 53 22.84 1.77 7.11
N CYS A 54 23.74 1.11 6.37
CA CYS A 54 24.69 0.15 6.95
C CYS A 54 25.54 0.79 8.05
N ALA A 55 26.15 1.95 7.79
CA ALA A 55 26.97 2.67 8.77
C ALA A 55 26.15 3.12 9.98
N SER A 56 24.89 3.54 9.79
CA SER A 56 23.97 3.91 10.88
C SER A 56 23.65 2.70 11.79
N LEU A 57 23.40 1.53 11.20
CA LEU A 57 23.14 0.30 11.94
C LEU A 57 24.37 -0.15 12.74
N GLN A 58 25.55 -0.16 12.11
CA GLN A 58 26.81 -0.55 12.73
C GLN A 58 27.20 0.39 13.89
N ARG A 59 27.02 1.71 13.75
CA ARG A 59 27.30 2.68 14.83
C ARG A 59 26.51 2.41 16.11
N ARG A 60 25.33 1.81 15.98
CA ARG A 60 24.43 1.47 17.08
C ARG A 60 24.69 0.08 17.68
N MET A 61 25.72 -0.63 17.23
CA MET A 61 26.09 -1.99 17.65
C MET A 61 27.41 -2.01 18.43
N SER A 62 27.55 -2.96 19.36
CA SER A 62 28.84 -3.30 19.99
C SER A 62 29.83 -3.88 18.97
N VAL A 63 31.09 -4.06 19.35
CA VAL A 63 32.11 -4.64 18.47
C VAL A 63 31.76 -6.08 18.09
N GLU A 64 31.29 -6.86 19.05
CA GLU A 64 30.88 -8.26 18.87
C GLU A 64 29.64 -8.35 17.96
N GLN A 65 28.67 -7.47 18.17
CA GLN A 65 27.48 -7.36 17.32
C GLN A 65 27.84 -6.97 15.89
N ARG A 66 28.78 -6.04 15.68
CA ARG A 66 29.23 -5.68 14.32
C ARG A 66 29.90 -6.85 13.62
N ALA A 67 30.71 -7.64 14.33
CA ALA A 67 31.34 -8.83 13.77
C ALA A 67 30.29 -9.88 13.37
N ALA A 68 29.33 -10.15 14.26
CA ALA A 68 28.22 -11.07 13.96
C ALA A 68 27.35 -10.58 12.79
N PHE A 69 27.02 -9.29 12.76
CA PHE A 69 26.27 -8.66 11.66
C PHE A 69 26.99 -8.80 10.32
N SER A 70 28.30 -8.52 10.29
CA SER A 70 29.10 -8.64 9.06
C SER A 70 29.21 -10.09 8.59
N HIS A 71 29.35 -11.02 9.53
CA HIS A 71 29.41 -12.45 9.24
C HIS A 71 28.08 -12.99 8.67
N GLU A 72 26.95 -12.71 9.32
CA GLU A 72 25.63 -13.13 8.84
C GLU A 72 25.31 -12.50 7.49
N LEU A 73 25.63 -11.21 7.29
CA LEU A 73 25.46 -10.59 5.98
C LEU A 73 26.31 -11.25 4.90
N ALA A 74 27.59 -11.54 5.17
CA ALA A 74 28.42 -12.24 4.20
C ALA A 74 27.81 -13.61 3.82
N GLN A 75 27.23 -14.36 4.76
CA GLN A 75 26.53 -15.61 4.47
C GLN A 75 25.33 -15.40 3.53
N ARG A 76 24.51 -14.36 3.77
CA ARG A 76 23.37 -14.01 2.91
C ARG A 76 23.76 -13.57 1.51
N LEU A 77 25.00 -13.11 1.32
CA LEU A 77 25.59 -12.67 0.06
C LEU A 77 26.42 -13.76 -0.64
N GLY A 78 26.13 -15.04 -0.35
CA GLY A 78 26.85 -16.17 -0.94
C GLY A 78 28.28 -16.33 -0.41
N GLY A 79 28.56 -15.88 0.81
CA GLY A 79 29.88 -15.91 1.45
C GLY A 79 30.78 -14.72 1.08
N SER A 80 30.31 -13.78 0.26
CA SER A 80 31.09 -12.62 -0.17
C SER A 80 30.86 -11.39 0.72
N THR A 81 31.90 -10.58 0.92
CA THR A 81 31.79 -9.26 1.57
C THR A 81 31.54 -8.12 0.59
N LYS A 82 31.48 -8.43 -0.70
CA LYS A 82 31.26 -7.48 -1.79
C LYS A 82 30.09 -7.95 -2.65
N VAL A 83 29.30 -6.98 -3.11
CA VAL A 83 28.26 -7.16 -4.11
C VAL A 83 28.75 -6.53 -5.41
N THR A 84 28.96 -7.33 -6.45
CA THR A 84 29.60 -6.89 -7.70
C THR A 84 28.60 -6.48 -8.78
N ASN A 85 27.47 -7.16 -8.89
CA ASN A 85 26.45 -6.86 -9.90
C ASN A 85 25.36 -5.93 -9.34
N GLY A 86 25.74 -5.08 -8.38
CA GLY A 86 24.79 -4.19 -7.74
C GLY A 86 25.31 -3.54 -6.45
N GLY A 87 24.38 -2.89 -5.76
CA GLY A 87 24.62 -1.79 -4.82
C GLY A 87 23.81 -0.54 -5.18
N VAL A 88 22.93 -0.66 -6.17
CA VAL A 88 21.99 0.37 -6.66
C VAL A 88 20.65 -0.28 -7.03
N GLY A 89 19.59 0.53 -7.11
CA GLY A 89 18.25 0.11 -7.57
C GLY A 89 17.69 -1.09 -6.79
N VAL A 90 17.10 -2.06 -7.50
CA VAL A 90 16.48 -3.25 -6.89
C VAL A 90 17.44 -4.07 -6.02
N VAL A 91 18.74 -4.07 -6.33
CA VAL A 91 19.75 -4.74 -5.49
C VAL A 91 19.98 -3.97 -4.20
N ALA A 92 20.12 -2.64 -4.27
CA ALA A 92 20.23 -1.84 -3.05
C ALA A 92 19.00 -1.97 -2.15
N LEU A 93 17.81 -2.04 -2.75
CA LEU A 93 16.57 -2.28 -2.04
C LEU A 93 16.53 -3.66 -1.37
N ALA A 94 16.96 -4.72 -2.05
CA ALA A 94 17.03 -6.05 -1.42
C ALA A 94 18.02 -6.07 -0.24
N LEU A 95 19.17 -5.42 -0.40
CA LEU A 95 20.18 -5.31 0.65
C LEU A 95 19.69 -4.52 1.87
N SER A 96 18.95 -3.42 1.66
CA SER A 96 18.39 -2.62 2.76
C SER A 96 17.44 -3.44 3.64
N LEU A 97 16.64 -4.32 3.03
CA LEU A 97 15.74 -5.23 3.76
C LEU A 97 16.51 -6.25 4.59
N ILE A 98 17.58 -6.83 4.03
CA ILE A 98 18.40 -7.79 4.77
C ILE A 98 19.17 -7.11 5.89
N PHE A 99 19.63 -5.87 5.72
CA PHE A 99 20.31 -5.13 6.79
C PHE A 99 19.43 -4.97 8.02
N ASP A 100 18.18 -4.60 7.83
CA ASP A 100 17.23 -4.46 8.93
C ASP A 100 16.95 -5.82 9.59
N LEU A 101 16.74 -6.87 8.79
CA LEU A 101 16.52 -8.24 9.27
C LEU A 101 17.69 -8.75 10.12
N VAL A 102 18.92 -8.68 9.61
CA VAL A 102 20.11 -9.16 10.31
C VAL A 102 20.42 -8.29 11.53
N SER A 103 20.22 -6.97 11.45
CA SER A 103 20.36 -6.08 12.60
C SER A 103 19.42 -6.46 13.74
N GLN A 104 18.17 -6.82 13.44
CA GLN A 104 17.22 -7.28 14.46
C GLN A 104 17.65 -8.62 15.09
N GLN A 105 18.15 -9.56 14.28
CA GLN A 105 18.64 -10.86 14.74
C GLN A 105 19.83 -10.71 15.71
N VAL A 106 20.86 -9.96 15.30
CA VAL A 106 22.08 -9.74 16.09
C VAL A 106 21.83 -9.00 17.40
N ARG A 107 20.82 -8.14 17.44
CA ARG A 107 20.44 -7.42 18.66
C ARG A 107 19.62 -8.26 19.64
N GLY A 108 19.39 -9.54 19.33
CA GLY A 108 18.62 -10.43 20.19
C GLY A 108 17.16 -9.97 20.33
N ALA A 109 16.58 -9.36 19.29
CA ALA A 109 15.16 -9.00 19.26
C ALA A 109 14.24 -10.25 19.15
N GLU A 110 14.62 -11.36 19.78
CA GLU A 110 13.96 -12.67 19.81
C GLU A 110 12.60 -12.65 20.53
N ARG A 111 12.17 -11.49 21.06
CA ARG A 111 10.85 -11.31 21.70
C ARG A 111 9.80 -10.63 20.81
N ALA A 112 10.11 -10.29 19.56
CA ALA A 112 9.09 -9.90 18.61
C ALA A 112 8.43 -11.16 18.04
N ASP A 113 7.10 -11.25 18.20
CA ASP A 113 6.27 -12.30 17.63
C ASP A 113 6.68 -12.60 16.17
N PRO A 114 6.90 -13.86 15.77
CA PRO A 114 7.15 -14.21 14.36
C PRO A 114 6.11 -13.63 13.39
N GLU A 115 4.87 -13.39 13.84
CA GLU A 115 3.85 -12.65 13.06
C GLU A 115 4.16 -11.16 12.92
N ALA A 116 4.71 -10.51 13.97
CA ALA A 116 5.13 -9.12 13.95
C ALA A 116 6.39 -8.88 13.08
N ARG A 117 7.30 -9.86 13.02
CA ARG A 117 8.46 -9.82 12.10
C ARG A 117 8.04 -9.99 10.65
N ARG A 118 7.08 -10.90 10.38
CA ARG A 118 6.47 -11.04 9.05
C ARG A 118 5.74 -9.76 8.67
N SER A 119 4.87 -9.23 9.53
CA SER A 119 4.07 -8.04 9.22
C SER A 119 4.94 -6.81 8.95
N GLN A 120 6.08 -6.67 9.64
CA GLN A 120 7.03 -5.58 9.37
C GLN A 120 7.67 -5.75 7.98
N ALA A 121 8.26 -6.91 7.65
CA ALA A 121 8.81 -7.18 6.32
C ALA A 121 7.75 -7.14 5.18
N GLN A 122 6.50 -7.46 5.50
CA GLN A 122 5.34 -7.41 4.60
C GLN A 122 4.76 -6.00 4.44
N GLN A 123 5.09 -5.06 5.33
CA GLN A 123 4.69 -3.64 5.25
C GLN A 123 5.75 -2.75 4.58
N VAL A 124 7.03 -3.17 4.51
CA VAL A 124 8.18 -2.29 4.17
C VAL A 124 8.17 -1.69 2.76
N LEU A 125 7.18 -1.98 1.90
CA LEU A 125 7.11 -1.43 0.54
C LEU A 125 5.77 -0.78 0.19
N GLY A 126 4.92 -0.50 1.19
CA GLY A 126 3.58 0.06 0.94
C GLY A 126 2.62 -0.87 0.16
N ILE A 127 3.03 -2.11 -0.14
CA ILE A 127 2.18 -3.17 -0.68
C ILE A 127 2.11 -4.29 0.34
N ASN A 128 0.89 -4.71 0.69
CA ASN A 128 0.68 -5.95 1.43
C ASN A 128 1.16 -7.14 0.59
N SER A 129 2.14 -7.91 1.10
CA SER A 129 2.65 -9.13 0.47
C SER A 129 1.59 -10.20 0.20
N VAL A 130 0.39 -10.06 0.77
CA VAL A 130 -0.78 -10.90 0.50
C VAL A 130 -1.36 -10.65 -0.90
N SER A 131 -1.11 -9.48 -1.49
CA SER A 131 -1.42 -9.25 -2.91
C SER A 131 -0.47 -10.07 -3.80
N ARG A 132 -0.95 -10.48 -4.97
CA ARG A 132 -0.13 -11.27 -5.91
C ARG A 132 1.07 -10.47 -6.45
N ILE A 133 0.89 -9.19 -6.74
CA ILE A 133 1.97 -8.24 -7.07
C ILE A 133 3.01 -8.20 -5.93
N GLY A 134 2.55 -7.97 -4.70
CA GLY A 134 3.43 -7.92 -3.53
C GLY A 134 4.18 -9.22 -3.27
N SER A 135 3.54 -10.36 -3.49
CA SER A 135 4.16 -11.68 -3.35
C SER A 135 5.27 -11.91 -4.38
N ILE A 136 5.05 -11.54 -5.65
CA ILE A 136 6.07 -11.63 -6.71
C ILE A 136 7.28 -10.74 -6.36
N ILE A 137 7.03 -9.49 -5.97
CA ILE A 137 8.09 -8.53 -5.58
C ILE A 137 8.88 -9.06 -4.37
N HIS A 138 8.18 -9.54 -3.35
CA HIS A 138 8.80 -10.05 -2.13
C HIS A 138 9.70 -11.25 -2.43
N ARG A 139 9.22 -12.21 -3.23
CA ARG A 139 9.99 -13.40 -3.60
C ARG A 139 11.23 -13.02 -4.43
N TYR A 140 11.13 -12.08 -5.36
CA TYR A 140 12.29 -11.57 -6.10
C TYR A 140 13.34 -10.99 -5.15
N LEU A 141 12.94 -10.07 -4.26
CA LEU A 141 13.84 -9.42 -3.31
C LEU A 141 14.52 -10.39 -2.33
N GLN A 142 13.92 -11.55 -2.06
CA GLN A 142 14.56 -12.61 -1.27
C GLN A 142 15.70 -13.32 -2.00
N PHE A 143 15.59 -13.50 -3.32
CA PHE A 143 16.61 -14.16 -4.12
C PHE A 143 17.80 -13.24 -4.42
N VAL A 144 17.52 -11.96 -4.70
CA VAL A 144 18.54 -10.99 -5.16
C VAL A 144 19.86 -11.03 -4.37
N PRO A 145 19.88 -11.03 -3.02
CA PRO A 145 21.14 -10.92 -2.27
C PRO A 145 22.07 -12.12 -2.46
N GLY A 146 21.52 -13.33 -2.62
CA GLY A 146 22.30 -14.54 -2.90
C GLY A 146 22.81 -14.61 -4.35
N LEU A 147 22.13 -13.93 -5.27
CA LEU A 147 22.44 -13.93 -6.71
C LEU A 147 23.28 -12.74 -7.16
N ALA A 148 23.37 -11.67 -6.37
CA ALA A 148 23.95 -10.40 -6.79
C ALA A 148 25.47 -10.44 -7.11
N ASN A 149 26.13 -11.58 -6.93
CA ASN A 149 27.52 -11.83 -7.32
C ASN A 149 27.67 -12.79 -8.51
N ASP A 150 26.57 -13.33 -9.04
CA ASP A 150 26.51 -14.23 -10.17
C ASP A 150 25.69 -13.57 -11.29
N GLU A 151 26.37 -13.08 -12.33
CA GLU A 151 25.74 -12.25 -13.37
C GLU A 151 24.72 -13.04 -14.19
N GLU A 152 25.03 -14.30 -14.50
CA GLU A 152 24.19 -15.18 -15.31
C GLU A 152 22.91 -15.56 -14.55
N ASN A 153 23.07 -16.08 -13.33
CA ASN A 153 21.91 -16.46 -12.51
C ASN A 153 21.05 -15.24 -12.11
N MET A 154 21.68 -14.08 -11.88
CA MET A 154 20.95 -12.84 -11.62
C MET A 154 20.14 -12.39 -12.84
N ALA A 155 20.70 -12.49 -14.05
CA ALA A 155 20.01 -12.15 -15.29
C ALA A 155 18.81 -13.07 -15.54
N GLU A 156 19.00 -14.40 -15.48
CA GLU A 156 17.94 -15.39 -15.69
C GLU A 156 16.80 -15.21 -14.67
N THR A 157 17.14 -15.10 -13.38
CA THR A 157 16.13 -14.91 -12.34
C THR A 157 15.39 -13.59 -12.54
N THR A 158 16.09 -12.50 -12.87
CA THR A 158 15.47 -11.20 -13.11
C THR A 158 14.51 -11.24 -14.30
N GLU A 159 14.82 -11.98 -15.37
CA GLU A 159 13.93 -12.19 -16.50
C GLU A 159 12.64 -12.92 -16.13
N ILE A 160 12.73 -13.99 -15.35
CA ILE A 160 11.54 -14.73 -14.89
C ILE A 160 10.60 -13.81 -14.09
N PHE A 161 11.15 -13.01 -13.17
CA PHE A 161 10.35 -12.11 -12.34
C PHE A 161 9.82 -10.88 -13.09
N ASP A 162 10.54 -10.40 -14.12
CA ASP A 162 10.06 -9.40 -15.06
C ASP A 162 8.78 -9.87 -15.78
N GLU A 163 8.80 -11.08 -16.36
CA GLU A 163 7.65 -11.65 -17.05
C GLU A 163 6.44 -11.87 -16.13
N LEU A 164 6.68 -12.45 -14.95
CA LEU A 164 5.64 -12.70 -13.95
C LEU A 164 4.96 -11.41 -13.52
N LEU A 165 5.76 -10.37 -13.24
CA LEU A 165 5.25 -9.09 -12.77
C LEU A 165 4.52 -8.35 -13.89
N ASN A 166 5.02 -8.41 -15.14
CA ASN A 166 4.35 -7.84 -16.30
C ASN A 166 2.95 -8.44 -16.50
N LEU A 167 2.82 -9.77 -16.46
CA LEU A 167 1.53 -10.45 -16.62
C LEU A 167 0.55 -10.07 -15.50
N GLU A 168 1.00 -10.06 -14.24
CA GLU A 168 0.14 -9.68 -13.12
C GLU A 168 -0.29 -8.20 -13.18
N LEU A 169 0.61 -7.29 -13.60
CA LEU A 169 0.28 -5.86 -13.75
C LEU A 169 -0.73 -5.60 -14.86
N LEU A 170 -0.62 -6.31 -15.99
CA LEU A 170 -1.60 -6.23 -17.08
C LEU A 170 -2.98 -6.71 -16.63
N ASP A 171 -3.06 -7.88 -16.00
CA ASP A 171 -4.33 -8.40 -15.48
C ASP A 171 -4.90 -7.49 -14.36
N HIS A 172 -4.06 -6.94 -13.50
CA HIS A 172 -4.48 -6.02 -12.45
C HIS A 172 -5.04 -4.70 -13.03
N TYR A 173 -4.39 -4.16 -14.06
CA TYR A 173 -4.88 -3.00 -14.81
C TYR A 173 -6.26 -3.28 -15.41
N GLU A 174 -6.45 -4.44 -16.06
CA GLU A 174 -7.73 -4.83 -16.66
C GLU A 174 -8.83 -5.01 -15.60
N ARG A 175 -8.48 -5.57 -14.42
CA ARG A 175 -9.41 -5.71 -13.29
C ARG A 175 -9.91 -4.35 -12.80
N MET A 176 -9.02 -3.36 -12.67
CA MET A 176 -9.41 -2.01 -12.23
C MET A 176 -10.26 -1.30 -13.28
N THR A 177 -9.89 -1.41 -14.56
CA THR A 177 -10.50 -0.62 -15.63
C THR A 177 -11.74 -1.30 -16.23
N THR A 178 -11.60 -2.48 -16.82
CA THR A 178 -12.68 -3.19 -17.53
C THR A 178 -13.66 -3.83 -16.55
N LYS A 179 -13.16 -4.48 -15.49
CA LYS A 179 -13.98 -5.25 -14.54
C LYS A 179 -14.53 -4.39 -13.38
N LYS A 180 -14.32 -3.07 -13.43
CA LYS A 180 -14.81 -2.07 -12.46
C LYS A 180 -14.42 -2.38 -11.00
N ARG A 181 -13.26 -3.00 -10.78
CA ARG A 181 -12.71 -3.31 -9.44
C ARG A 181 -11.68 -2.27 -9.00
N MET A 182 -11.94 -1.00 -9.31
CA MET A 182 -11.13 0.12 -8.86
C MET A 182 -11.29 0.31 -7.34
N SER A 183 -10.19 0.58 -6.64
CA SER A 183 -10.16 1.07 -5.25
C SER A 183 -8.82 1.76 -4.99
N THR A 184 -8.71 2.47 -3.87
CA THR A 184 -7.43 3.04 -3.41
C THR A 184 -6.33 1.99 -3.29
N GLU A 185 -6.65 0.82 -2.71
CA GLU A 185 -5.68 -0.26 -2.53
C GLU A 185 -5.21 -0.83 -3.88
N ALA A 186 -6.13 -0.98 -4.84
CA ALA A 186 -5.77 -1.46 -6.18
C ALA A 186 -4.87 -0.45 -6.92
N MET A 187 -5.19 0.85 -6.82
CA MET A 187 -4.35 1.91 -7.38
C MET A 187 -2.94 1.91 -6.79
N GLN A 188 -2.83 1.76 -5.46
CA GLN A 188 -1.55 1.71 -4.76
C GLN A 188 -0.74 0.46 -5.17
N GLN A 189 -1.39 -0.71 -5.25
CA GLN A 189 -0.75 -1.97 -5.69
C GLN A 189 -0.21 -1.85 -7.11
N TRP A 190 -0.99 -1.30 -8.03
CA TRP A 190 -0.56 -1.09 -9.41
C TRP A 190 0.59 -0.09 -9.50
N LEU A 191 0.47 1.07 -8.83
CA LEU A 191 1.48 2.13 -8.86
C LEU A 191 2.83 1.61 -8.37
N THR A 192 2.84 0.98 -7.20
CA THR A 192 4.06 0.44 -6.61
C THR A 192 4.62 -0.72 -7.44
N GLY A 193 3.76 -1.60 -7.96
CA GLY A 193 4.20 -2.71 -8.82
C GLY A 193 4.81 -2.22 -10.13
N ALA A 194 4.20 -1.24 -10.79
CA ALA A 194 4.73 -0.63 -12.02
C ALA A 194 6.05 0.10 -11.78
N ALA A 195 6.18 0.80 -10.65
CA ALA A 195 7.42 1.43 -10.23
C ALA A 195 8.53 0.38 -10.04
N PHE A 196 8.24 -0.70 -9.33
CA PHE A 196 9.19 -1.79 -9.11
C PHE A 196 9.59 -2.47 -10.43
N HIS A 197 8.63 -2.80 -11.29
CA HIS A 197 8.86 -3.47 -12.56
C HIS A 197 9.73 -2.64 -13.51
N LEU A 198 9.53 -1.32 -13.56
CA LEU A 198 10.42 -0.44 -14.32
C LEU A 198 11.89 -0.58 -13.85
N HIS A 199 12.10 -0.72 -12.54
CA HIS A 199 13.45 -0.89 -11.99
C HIS A 199 14.03 -2.30 -12.15
N ILE A 200 13.19 -3.34 -12.21
CA ILE A 200 13.59 -4.66 -12.72
C ILE A 200 14.14 -4.50 -14.15
N ARG A 201 13.39 -3.83 -15.03
CA ARG A 201 13.79 -3.64 -16.43
C ARG A 201 15.07 -2.82 -16.57
N ILE A 202 15.23 -1.77 -15.77
CA ILE A 202 16.49 -0.99 -15.69
C ILE A 202 17.65 -1.90 -15.25
N HIS A 203 17.41 -2.79 -14.29
CA HIS A 203 18.44 -3.72 -13.84
C HIS A 203 18.83 -4.74 -14.92
N GLN A 204 17.87 -5.28 -15.68
CA GLN A 204 18.18 -6.12 -16.85
C GLN A 204 19.03 -5.39 -17.90
N VAL A 205 18.81 -4.10 -18.12
CA VAL A 205 19.67 -3.30 -19.02
C VAL A 205 21.10 -3.22 -18.46
N ARG A 206 21.26 -3.02 -17.13
CA ARG A 206 22.58 -2.97 -16.49
C ARG A 206 23.33 -4.31 -16.58
N LEU A 207 22.61 -5.43 -16.54
CA LEU A 207 23.09 -6.79 -16.75
C LEU A 207 23.29 -7.15 -18.24
N ASN A 208 23.03 -6.22 -19.15
CA ASN A 208 23.07 -6.43 -20.61
C ASN A 208 22.11 -7.52 -21.12
N SER A 209 21.09 -7.90 -20.35
CA SER A 209 20.11 -8.94 -20.72
C SER A 209 19.08 -8.41 -21.72
N VAL A 210 18.81 -7.10 -21.70
CA VAL A 210 17.85 -6.44 -22.61
C VAL A 210 18.40 -5.11 -23.11
N PRO A 211 17.99 -4.63 -24.30
CA PRO A 211 18.44 -3.35 -24.82
C PRO A 211 17.86 -2.16 -24.05
N VAL A 212 18.58 -1.03 -24.04
CA VAL A 212 18.16 0.24 -23.41
C VAL A 212 16.73 0.66 -23.78
N GLY A 213 16.35 0.46 -25.06
CA GLY A 213 15.02 0.82 -25.56
C GLY A 213 13.87 0.09 -24.89
N ALA A 214 14.10 -1.10 -24.30
CA ALA A 214 13.09 -1.85 -23.58
C ALA A 214 12.60 -1.10 -22.33
N ALA A 215 13.54 -0.57 -21.53
CA ALA A 215 13.21 0.24 -20.35
C ALA A 215 12.54 1.57 -20.72
N GLU A 216 12.95 2.20 -21.83
CA GLU A 216 12.30 3.42 -22.32
C GLU A 216 10.86 3.20 -22.73
N SER A 217 10.61 2.13 -23.48
CA SER A 217 9.27 1.76 -23.94
C SER A 217 8.35 1.48 -22.75
N LEU A 218 8.81 0.65 -21.81
CA LEU A 218 8.06 0.31 -20.60
C LEU A 218 7.71 1.55 -19.78
N ARG A 219 8.68 2.45 -19.57
CA ARG A 219 8.45 3.72 -18.86
C ARG A 219 7.36 4.58 -19.53
N ARG A 220 7.35 4.65 -20.87
CA ARG A 220 6.32 5.40 -21.61
C ARG A 220 4.95 4.73 -21.49
N SER A 221 4.89 3.39 -21.52
CA SER A 221 3.64 2.63 -21.30
C SER A 221 3.05 2.94 -19.93
N TYR A 222 3.84 2.81 -18.86
CA TYR A 222 3.37 3.09 -17.50
C TYR A 222 2.98 4.55 -17.26
N LYS A 223 3.68 5.50 -17.88
CA LYS A 223 3.23 6.90 -17.86
C LYS A 223 1.82 7.04 -18.46
N SER A 224 1.57 6.41 -19.61
CA SER A 224 0.27 6.47 -20.30
C SER A 224 -0.82 5.79 -19.48
N GLU A 225 -0.55 4.58 -18.99
CA GLU A 225 -1.47 3.78 -18.18
C GLU A 225 -1.82 4.48 -16.86
N LEU A 226 -0.83 5.07 -16.16
CA LEU A 226 -1.09 5.83 -14.93
C LEU A 226 -2.01 7.02 -15.18
N ASN A 227 -1.82 7.76 -16.28
CA ASN A 227 -2.70 8.88 -16.63
C ASN A 227 -4.15 8.42 -16.85
N GLN A 228 -4.36 7.27 -17.49
CA GLN A 228 -5.70 6.70 -17.68
C GLN A 228 -6.30 6.25 -16.34
N LEU A 229 -5.50 5.60 -15.49
CA LEU A 229 -5.94 5.17 -14.17
C LEU A 229 -6.33 6.33 -13.26
N ILE A 230 -5.62 7.47 -13.32
CA ILE A 230 -5.98 8.67 -12.56
C ILE A 230 -7.38 9.16 -12.93
N GLU A 231 -7.73 9.19 -14.22
CA GLU A 231 -9.07 9.57 -14.65
C GLU A 231 -10.13 8.55 -14.24
N HIS A 232 -9.84 7.26 -14.35
CA HIS A 232 -10.74 6.21 -13.87
C HIS A 232 -10.94 6.26 -12.35
N TYR A 233 -9.89 6.55 -11.59
CA TYR A 233 -9.95 6.67 -10.15
C TYR A 233 -10.75 7.91 -9.71
N LYS A 234 -10.61 9.03 -10.42
CA LYS A 234 -11.45 10.21 -10.22
C LYS A 234 -12.93 9.91 -10.43
N VAL A 235 -13.27 9.14 -11.46
CA VAL A 235 -14.66 8.67 -11.70
C VAL A 235 -15.12 7.74 -10.58
N TYR A 236 -14.24 6.86 -10.11
CA TYR A 236 -14.52 5.97 -8.98
C TYR A 236 -14.83 6.77 -7.70
N LEU A 237 -14.02 7.77 -7.34
CA LEU A 237 -14.28 8.61 -6.17
C LEU A 237 -15.61 9.36 -6.28
N ARG A 238 -15.95 9.90 -7.46
CA ARG A 238 -17.25 10.55 -7.69
C ARG A 238 -18.45 9.64 -7.43
N ARG A 239 -18.30 8.32 -7.56
CA ARG A 239 -19.37 7.35 -7.30
C ARG A 239 -19.46 6.95 -5.84
N ASN A 240 -18.35 6.98 -5.11
CA ASN A 240 -18.26 6.45 -3.75
C ASN A 240 -18.29 7.52 -2.66
N VAL A 241 -17.80 8.73 -2.94
CA VAL A 241 -17.84 9.84 -1.99
C VAL A 241 -19.29 10.25 -1.78
N GLN A 242 -19.79 10.03 -0.57
CA GLN A 242 -21.16 10.34 -0.18
C GLN A 242 -21.15 11.09 1.14
N VAL A 243 -21.99 12.11 1.24
CA VAL A 243 -22.16 12.89 2.48
C VAL A 243 -23.65 13.06 2.78
N THR A 244 -24.03 12.67 4.00
CA THR A 244 -25.38 12.80 4.54
C THR A 244 -25.38 13.82 5.66
N ALA A 245 -26.27 14.82 5.60
CA ALA A 245 -26.32 15.87 6.61
C ALA A 245 -26.76 15.29 7.97
N PRO A 246 -26.29 15.86 9.10
CA PRO A 246 -26.87 15.54 10.40
C PRO A 246 -28.38 15.83 10.38
N PRO A 247 -29.20 15.04 11.10
CA PRO A 247 -30.61 15.38 11.30
C PRO A 247 -30.70 16.80 11.84
N GLY A 248 -31.29 17.71 11.07
CA GLY A 248 -31.43 19.11 11.50
C GLY A 248 -32.20 19.20 12.82
N PRO A 249 -32.11 20.33 13.55
CA PRO A 249 -32.92 20.54 14.74
C PRO A 249 -34.39 20.37 14.35
N GLY A 250 -34.98 19.24 14.75
CA GLY A 250 -36.36 18.94 14.44
C GLY A 250 -37.20 20.10 14.93
N LYS A 251 -38.06 20.65 14.06
CA LYS A 251 -39.17 21.47 14.54
C LYS A 251 -39.93 20.60 15.52
N HIS A 252 -39.76 20.86 16.82
CA HIS A 252 -40.61 20.28 17.85
C HIS A 252 -42.04 20.51 17.40
N LYS A 253 -42.75 19.43 17.02
CA LYS A 253 -44.20 19.49 16.94
C LYS A 253 -44.65 19.89 18.33
N SER A 254 -45.12 21.12 18.46
CA SER A 254 -45.79 21.66 19.63
C SER A 254 -46.89 20.68 20.04
N ARG A 255 -46.61 19.85 21.04
CA ARG A 255 -47.64 19.24 21.88
C ARG A 255 -47.66 20.06 23.16
N GLN A 256 -48.75 20.81 23.31
CA GLN A 256 -49.05 21.59 24.49
C GLN A 256 -49.08 20.70 25.74
N SER A 257 -48.37 21.18 26.77
CA SER A 257 -48.62 21.08 28.21
C SER A 257 -48.91 19.72 28.85
N SER A 258 -47.99 19.28 29.72
CA SER A 258 -48.25 19.36 31.16
C SER A 258 -46.95 19.51 31.96
N VAL A 259 -47.07 20.27 33.04
CA VAL A 259 -46.02 20.83 33.91
C VAL A 259 -45.53 19.77 34.91
N LEU A 260 -44.22 19.69 35.20
CA LEU A 260 -43.67 19.99 36.54
C LEU A 260 -42.12 19.82 36.63
N LYS A 261 -41.51 20.92 37.12
CA LYS A 261 -40.34 21.10 38.00
C LYS A 261 -38.90 20.92 37.45
N GLN A 262 -38.17 22.05 37.56
CA GLN A 262 -36.73 22.24 37.46
C GLN A 262 -35.95 21.56 38.61
N THR A 263 -34.72 21.13 38.34
CA THR A 263 -33.52 21.63 39.05
C THR A 263 -32.19 21.30 38.34
N ASN A 264 -31.45 22.38 38.06
CA ASN A 264 -30.00 22.60 38.07
C ASN A 264 -29.01 22.08 36.99
N PRO A 265 -27.95 22.87 36.72
CA PRO A 265 -27.14 22.82 35.51
C PRO A 265 -25.81 22.11 35.73
N PHE A 266 -25.35 21.25 34.81
CA PHE A 266 -23.97 20.78 34.80
C PHE A 266 -23.46 20.51 33.38
N ASN A 267 -22.50 21.35 33.01
CA ASN A 267 -21.31 21.19 32.16
C ASN A 267 -21.40 20.48 30.80
N GLN A 268 -20.96 21.26 29.80
CA GLN A 268 -20.44 20.78 28.51
C GLN A 268 -19.38 19.71 28.72
N THR A 269 -19.64 18.52 28.18
CA THR A 269 -18.61 17.51 27.92
C THR A 269 -18.67 17.18 26.43
N SER A 270 -17.58 17.42 25.73
CA SER A 270 -17.37 16.97 24.36
C SER A 270 -17.51 15.44 24.29
N LEU A 271 -18.56 14.96 23.65
CA LEU A 271 -18.77 13.53 23.41
C LEU A 271 -18.02 13.12 22.15
N THR A 272 -16.79 12.64 22.32
CA THR A 272 -16.09 11.85 21.29
C THR A 272 -16.67 10.44 21.30
N CYS A 273 -17.47 10.10 20.29
CA CYS A 273 -17.93 8.72 20.06
C CYS A 273 -16.83 7.91 19.36
N SER A 274 -15.75 7.59 20.09
CA SER A 274 -14.74 6.65 19.62
C SER A 274 -15.13 5.24 20.05
N GLY A 275 -15.77 4.50 19.14
CA GLY A 275 -15.95 3.05 19.29
C GLY A 275 -14.75 2.32 18.67
N THR A 276 -13.68 2.11 19.43
CA THR A 276 -12.69 1.08 19.10
C THR A 276 -13.26 -0.28 19.49
N ALA A 277 -13.74 -1.03 18.50
CA ALA A 277 -13.88 -2.48 18.65
C ALA A 277 -12.53 -3.13 18.25
N PRO A 278 -11.97 -4.06 19.04
CA PRO A 278 -10.88 -4.90 18.56
C PRO A 278 -11.42 -5.76 17.41
N ILE A 279 -10.77 -5.66 16.25
CA ILE A 279 -11.07 -6.45 15.06
C ILE A 279 -10.74 -7.93 15.38
N PRO A 280 -11.70 -8.87 15.36
CA PRO A 280 -11.35 -10.27 15.14
C PRO A 280 -11.09 -10.41 13.64
N VAL A 281 -9.83 -10.66 13.28
CA VAL A 281 -9.45 -11.10 11.92
C VAL A 281 -10.25 -12.37 11.62
N SER A 282 -11.33 -12.22 10.85
CA SER A 282 -12.04 -13.35 10.27
C SER A 282 -11.43 -13.59 8.90
N THR A 283 -10.53 -14.57 8.83
CA THR A 283 -10.00 -15.14 7.59
C THR A 283 -11.15 -15.81 6.84
N THR A 284 -11.88 -15.06 6.03
CA THR A 284 -12.72 -15.66 4.99
C THR A 284 -11.83 -16.03 3.82
N THR A 285 -11.31 -17.26 3.85
CA THR A 285 -10.83 -17.97 2.67
C THR A 285 -11.99 -18.21 1.73
N GLY A 286 -12.30 -17.19 0.91
CA GLY A 286 -13.05 -17.39 -0.32
C GLY A 286 -12.20 -18.23 -1.27
N LYS A 287 -12.51 -19.53 -1.35
CA LYS A 287 -12.04 -20.39 -2.44
C LYS A 287 -12.63 -19.87 -3.75
N ASN A 288 -11.91 -18.98 -4.41
CA ASN A 288 -12.11 -18.72 -5.83
C ASN A 288 -11.18 -19.66 -6.59
N ASN A 289 -11.69 -20.84 -6.93
CA ASN A 289 -11.07 -21.68 -7.94
C ASN A 289 -11.27 -21.01 -9.31
N GLU A 290 -10.36 -20.13 -9.71
CA GLU A 290 -10.15 -19.78 -11.11
C GLU A 290 -8.70 -20.07 -11.46
N THR A 291 -8.53 -21.22 -12.11
CA THR A 291 -7.27 -21.81 -12.52
C THR A 291 -6.69 -21.04 -13.72
N ASN A 292 -5.87 -20.03 -13.47
CA ASN A 292 -4.97 -19.51 -14.52
C ASN A 292 -3.66 -20.33 -14.48
N ALA A 293 -3.66 -21.40 -15.28
CA ALA A 293 -2.68 -22.48 -15.29
C ALA A 293 -1.27 -22.11 -15.82
N SER A 294 -1.02 -20.86 -16.25
CA SER A 294 0.30 -20.48 -16.79
C SER A 294 1.27 -19.93 -15.73
N GLY A 295 0.80 -19.10 -14.79
CA GLY A 295 1.67 -18.47 -13.78
C GLY A 295 2.00 -19.37 -12.57
N ALA A 296 1.15 -20.35 -12.26
CA ALA A 296 1.39 -21.28 -11.15
C ALA A 296 2.53 -22.27 -11.46
N LYS A 297 2.67 -22.69 -12.73
CA LYS A 297 3.76 -23.58 -13.18
C LYS A 297 5.13 -22.94 -13.04
N ALA A 298 5.28 -21.64 -13.34
CA ALA A 298 6.56 -20.94 -13.19
C ALA A 298 6.99 -20.80 -11.71
N LEU A 299 6.04 -20.61 -10.79
CA LEU A 299 6.32 -20.56 -9.36
C LEU A 299 6.72 -21.91 -8.76
N GLU A 300 6.22 -23.04 -9.29
CA GLU A 300 6.61 -24.41 -8.90
C GLU A 300 8.00 -24.79 -9.42
N VAL A 301 8.40 -24.29 -10.60
CA VAL A 301 9.73 -24.56 -11.18
C VAL A 301 10.85 -23.95 -10.33
N LEU A 302 10.63 -22.74 -9.78
CA LEU A 302 11.61 -22.07 -8.91
C LEU A 302 11.74 -22.71 -7.51
N ASP A 303 10.74 -23.45 -7.04
CA ASP A 303 10.82 -24.20 -5.77
C ASP A 303 11.73 -25.44 -5.89
N GLN A 304 11.95 -25.95 -7.11
CA GLN A 304 12.83 -27.10 -7.36
C GLN A 304 14.32 -26.71 -7.47
N VAL A 305 14.62 -25.43 -7.73
CA VAL A 305 15.99 -24.92 -7.87
C VAL A 305 16.60 -24.55 -6.51
N SER A 306 15.78 -24.27 -5.49
CA SER A 306 16.22 -24.04 -4.11
C SER A 306 16.16 -25.34 -3.30
N GLY A 307 17.13 -26.24 -3.53
CA GLY A 307 17.30 -27.45 -2.73
C GLY A 307 17.55 -27.15 -1.26
N GLN A 308 16.50 -27.11 -0.45
CA GLN A 308 16.57 -27.25 1.01
C GLN A 308 15.48 -28.20 1.50
N ASN A 309 15.92 -29.36 1.97
CA ASN A 309 15.12 -30.43 2.55
C ASN A 309 14.26 -29.90 3.70
N VAL A 310 12.94 -29.90 3.53
CA VAL A 310 12.01 -29.96 4.66
C VAL A 310 11.10 -31.17 4.45
N THR A 311 11.32 -32.14 5.30
CA THR A 311 10.63 -33.42 5.37
C THR A 311 9.11 -33.26 5.45
N ASN A 312 8.43 -33.95 4.54
CA ASN A 312 7.00 -34.24 4.56
C ASN A 312 6.53 -34.71 5.95
N MET A 313 5.58 -33.98 6.56
CA MET A 313 4.74 -34.53 7.62
C MET A 313 3.27 -34.53 7.19
N LYS A 314 2.82 -35.74 6.88
CA LYS A 314 1.45 -36.15 6.58
C LYS A 314 0.62 -36.08 7.86
N ASN A 315 -0.56 -35.46 7.85
CA ASN A 315 -1.62 -35.71 8.85
C ASN A 315 -2.98 -35.59 8.16
N ARG A 316 -3.63 -36.73 7.84
CA ARG A 316 -4.64 -37.44 8.66
C ARG A 316 -5.80 -36.54 9.08
N GLY A 317 -6.93 -36.74 8.39
CA GLY A 317 -8.20 -36.12 8.71
C GLY A 317 -8.77 -36.62 10.03
N SER A 318 -9.51 -35.74 10.68
CA SER A 318 -10.54 -36.10 11.65
C SER A 318 -11.68 -35.10 11.51
N VAL A 319 -12.87 -35.64 11.30
CA VAL A 319 -14.14 -34.94 11.17
C VAL A 319 -14.63 -34.61 12.59
N GLY A 320 -14.82 -33.33 12.88
CA GLY A 320 -15.44 -32.85 14.12
C GLY A 320 -16.57 -31.87 13.80
N THR A 321 -17.80 -32.32 13.96
CA THR A 321 -19.03 -31.52 13.92
C THR A 321 -19.06 -30.52 15.07
N GLU A 322 -19.11 -29.22 14.78
CA GLU A 322 -19.41 -28.19 15.78
C GLU A 322 -20.61 -27.32 15.40
N LYS A 323 -21.44 -27.09 16.42
CA LYS A 323 -22.79 -26.54 16.40
C LYS A 323 -22.79 -25.03 16.17
N LYS A 324 -23.68 -24.56 15.28
CA LYS A 324 -24.09 -23.15 15.15
C LYS A 324 -24.53 -22.58 16.50
N LYS A 325 -23.76 -21.66 17.06
CA LYS A 325 -24.20 -20.79 18.17
C LYS A 325 -24.49 -19.41 17.60
N LYS A 326 -25.78 -19.07 17.56
CA LYS A 326 -26.30 -17.71 17.29
C LYS A 326 -25.69 -16.76 18.31
N LEU A 327 -24.90 -15.79 17.87
CA LEU A 327 -24.47 -14.68 18.71
C LEU A 327 -25.39 -13.48 18.49
N SER A 328 -25.88 -12.98 19.61
CA SER A 328 -26.88 -11.94 19.81
C SER A 328 -26.48 -10.59 19.21
N SER A 329 -27.49 -9.91 18.67
CA SER A 329 -27.50 -8.50 18.30
C SER A 329 -26.90 -7.63 19.40
N SER A 330 -25.76 -6.97 19.14
CA SER A 330 -25.29 -5.89 19.98
C SER A 330 -26.21 -4.69 19.81
N ALA A 331 -26.71 -4.18 20.93
CA ALA A 331 -27.51 -2.98 21.02
C ALA A 331 -26.85 -1.83 20.24
N GLY A 332 -27.55 -1.31 19.24
CA GLY A 332 -27.15 -0.11 18.53
C GLY A 332 -27.16 1.06 19.50
N ILE A 333 -26.00 1.65 19.75
CA ILE A 333 -25.93 3.01 20.27
C ILE A 333 -26.49 3.90 19.16
N SER A 334 -27.71 4.39 19.37
CA SER A 334 -28.38 5.32 18.46
C SER A 334 -27.58 6.62 18.38
N CYS A 335 -26.76 6.76 17.35
CA CYS A 335 -26.07 7.99 16.99
C CYS A 335 -27.04 8.93 16.24
N GLY A 336 -28.24 9.12 16.79
CA GLY A 336 -29.40 9.72 16.13
C GLY A 336 -29.31 11.21 15.79
N GLY A 337 -28.11 11.79 15.75
CA GLY A 337 -27.87 13.22 15.50
C GLY A 337 -26.62 13.53 14.68
N LEU A 338 -25.88 12.55 14.17
CA LEU A 338 -24.69 12.79 13.33
C LEU A 338 -24.98 12.52 11.85
N GLY A 339 -24.29 13.29 11.00
CA GLY A 339 -24.19 13.01 9.57
C GLY A 339 -23.18 11.90 9.30
N LEU A 340 -23.15 11.40 8.07
CA LEU A 340 -22.22 10.34 7.64
C LEU A 340 -21.44 10.82 6.42
N LEU A 341 -20.11 10.69 6.50
CA LEU A 341 -19.20 10.88 5.39
C LEU A 341 -18.62 9.51 5.01
N VAL A 342 -18.79 9.13 3.75
CA VAL A 342 -18.22 7.93 3.14
C VAL A 342 -17.26 8.40 2.05
N ILE A 343 -16.01 7.94 2.08
CA ILE A 343 -15.03 8.20 1.02
C ILE A 343 -15.01 7.02 0.03
N GLU A 344 -14.95 5.81 0.59
CA GLU A 344 -14.94 4.53 -0.13
C GLU A 344 -15.72 3.48 0.69
N PRO A 345 -16.06 2.33 0.10
CA PRO A 345 -16.57 1.19 0.86
C PRO A 345 -15.66 0.90 2.06
N LEU A 346 -16.26 0.80 3.25
CA LEU A 346 -15.56 0.58 4.53
C LEU A 346 -14.65 1.73 5.02
N ARG A 347 -14.57 2.86 4.30
CA ARG A 347 -13.89 4.09 4.74
C ARG A 347 -14.92 5.19 5.01
N ASN A 348 -15.48 5.19 6.22
CA ASN A 348 -16.53 6.12 6.62
C ASN A 348 -16.32 6.68 8.04
N VAL A 349 -16.93 7.83 8.30
CA VAL A 349 -16.88 8.51 9.59
C VAL A 349 -18.17 9.30 9.83
N SER A 350 -18.66 9.28 11.06
CA SER A 350 -19.77 10.14 11.48
C SER A 350 -19.28 11.56 11.76
N HIS A 351 -20.05 12.58 11.41
CA HIS A 351 -19.65 13.99 11.58
C HIS A 351 -20.79 14.87 12.11
N SER A 352 -20.44 16.00 12.73
CA SER A 352 -21.39 17.01 13.24
C SER A 352 -21.54 18.25 12.35
N VAL A 353 -20.77 18.32 11.25
CA VAL A 353 -20.75 19.45 10.31
C VAL A 353 -22.16 19.75 9.79
N GLN A 354 -22.62 20.99 10.00
CA GLN A 354 -23.96 21.43 9.62
C GLN A 354 -23.98 21.97 8.19
N TYR A 355 -24.89 21.45 7.38
CA TYR A 355 -25.14 21.92 6.03
C TYR A 355 -26.53 21.47 5.56
N HIS A 356 -27.07 22.10 4.53
CA HIS A 356 -28.38 21.71 3.98
C HIS A 356 -28.24 20.48 3.09
N GLN A 357 -29.18 19.53 3.17
CA GLN A 357 -29.17 18.31 2.35
C GLN A 357 -29.06 18.60 0.83
N CYS A 358 -29.60 19.73 0.35
CA CYS A 358 -29.45 20.12 -1.06
C CYS A 358 -28.02 20.47 -1.47
N GLN A 359 -27.11 20.74 -0.52
CA GLN A 359 -25.69 21.02 -0.77
C GLN A 359 -24.86 19.73 -0.98
N SER A 360 -25.38 18.55 -0.60
CA SER A 360 -24.63 17.28 -0.64
C SER A 360 -23.97 17.01 -2.01
N PRO A 361 -24.63 17.18 -3.18
CA PRO A 361 -23.97 16.91 -4.46
C PRO A 361 -22.78 17.84 -4.75
N ALA A 362 -22.91 19.13 -4.42
CA ALA A 362 -21.84 20.11 -4.61
C ALA A 362 -20.69 19.89 -3.60
N ILE A 363 -21.00 19.49 -2.36
CA ILE A 363 -20.02 19.10 -1.35
C ILE A 363 -19.24 17.87 -1.83
N GLN A 364 -19.92 16.82 -2.30
CA GLN A 364 -19.28 15.60 -2.80
C GLN A 364 -18.30 15.90 -3.92
N GLN A 365 -18.71 16.70 -4.91
CA GLN A 365 -17.82 17.09 -6.01
C GLN A 365 -16.60 17.90 -5.52
N ALA A 366 -16.82 18.84 -4.59
CA ALA A 366 -15.73 19.65 -4.03
C ALA A 366 -14.76 18.81 -3.18
N LEU A 367 -15.27 17.83 -2.43
CA LEU A 367 -14.45 16.86 -1.68
C LEU A 367 -13.62 15.99 -2.62
N VAL A 368 -14.19 15.49 -3.72
CA VAL A 368 -13.44 14.70 -4.70
C VAL A 368 -12.29 15.52 -5.29
N THR A 369 -12.53 16.76 -5.72
CA THR A 369 -11.45 17.63 -6.21
C THR A 369 -10.36 17.78 -5.17
N ARG A 370 -10.75 18.08 -3.93
CA ARG A 370 -9.81 18.30 -2.84
C ARG A 370 -9.01 17.05 -2.46
N ILE A 371 -9.63 15.88 -2.51
CA ILE A 371 -8.96 14.59 -2.30
C ILE A 371 -7.94 14.35 -3.41
N MET A 372 -8.32 14.56 -4.67
CA MET A 372 -7.41 14.41 -5.81
C MET A 372 -6.21 15.37 -5.71
N ASP A 373 -6.44 16.61 -5.27
CA ASP A 373 -5.36 17.59 -5.06
C ASP A 373 -4.44 17.17 -3.90
N ALA A 374 -4.99 16.59 -2.84
CA ALA A 374 -4.23 16.15 -1.67
C ALA A 374 -3.41 14.87 -1.91
N LEU A 375 -3.83 14.02 -2.84
CA LEU A 375 -3.09 12.81 -3.23
C LEU A 375 -1.78 13.11 -3.96
N ASP A 376 -1.56 14.35 -4.41
CA ASP A 376 -0.39 14.80 -5.17
C ASP A 376 0.04 13.77 -6.23
N MET A 377 -0.90 13.41 -7.12
CA MET A 377 -0.66 12.39 -8.15
C MET A 377 0.43 12.83 -9.15
N GLU A 378 0.80 14.12 -9.18
CA GLU A 378 1.95 14.61 -9.95
C GLU A 378 3.27 14.11 -9.38
N GLN A 379 3.42 14.07 -8.05
CA GLN A 379 4.59 13.46 -7.41
C GLN A 379 4.79 12.01 -7.82
N ASN A 380 3.71 11.23 -7.88
CA ASN A 380 3.77 9.84 -8.33
C ASN A 380 4.14 9.71 -9.82
N LYS A 381 3.71 10.66 -10.66
CA LYS A 381 4.07 10.69 -12.08
C LYS A 381 5.56 10.92 -12.29
N HIS A 382 6.24 11.67 -11.42
CA HIS A 382 7.69 11.92 -11.55
C HIS A 382 8.51 10.65 -11.69
N PHE A 383 8.08 9.56 -11.03
CA PHE A 383 8.75 8.26 -11.11
C PHE A 383 8.77 7.66 -12.53
N PHE A 384 7.74 7.94 -13.35
CA PHE A 384 7.68 7.51 -14.76
C PHE A 384 8.10 8.63 -15.73
N GLN A 385 8.37 9.84 -15.22
CA GLN A 385 8.69 11.03 -15.98
C GLN A 385 10.15 11.50 -15.79
N TYR A 386 11.06 10.58 -15.47
CA TYR A 386 12.48 10.89 -15.43
C TYR A 386 12.92 11.71 -16.66
N THR A 387 13.63 12.79 -16.40
CA THR A 387 14.35 13.51 -17.46
C THR A 387 15.32 12.57 -18.15
N GLY A 388 15.69 12.86 -19.41
CA GLY A 388 16.66 12.01 -20.12
C GLY A 388 17.97 11.83 -19.34
N THR A 389 18.43 12.88 -18.66
CA THR A 389 19.62 12.84 -17.80
C THR A 389 19.47 11.89 -16.62
N VAL A 390 18.35 11.97 -15.88
CA VAL A 390 18.10 11.09 -14.73
C VAL A 390 17.93 9.64 -15.16
N PHE A 391 17.17 9.40 -16.22
CA PHE A 391 16.92 8.05 -16.73
C PHE A 391 18.21 7.38 -17.23
N HIS A 392 19.02 8.07 -18.04
CA HIS A 392 20.32 7.53 -18.46
C HIS A 392 21.30 7.39 -17.29
N GLY A 393 21.22 8.27 -16.28
CA GLY A 393 21.92 8.11 -15.03
C GLY A 393 21.61 6.75 -14.40
N LEU A 394 20.31 6.43 -14.24
CA LEU A 394 19.87 5.14 -13.69
C LEU A 394 20.43 3.98 -14.52
N LEU A 395 20.31 3.99 -15.85
CA LEU A 395 20.82 2.91 -16.69
C LEU A 395 22.33 2.69 -16.58
N ARG A 396 23.12 3.73 -16.28
CA ARG A 396 24.59 3.68 -16.21
C ARG A 396 25.13 3.35 -14.82
N GLN A 397 24.30 3.33 -13.79
CA GLN A 397 24.74 2.99 -12.44
C GLN A 397 25.27 1.55 -12.37
N LYS A 398 26.47 1.39 -11.81
CA LYS A 398 27.20 0.12 -11.68
C LYS A 398 27.95 0.03 -10.35
N GLU A 399 27.59 0.87 -9.38
CA GLU A 399 28.27 0.98 -8.11
C GLU A 399 28.13 -0.31 -7.31
N SER A 400 29.28 -0.90 -6.94
CA SER A 400 29.34 -2.04 -6.04
C SER A 400 29.06 -1.63 -4.59
N PHE A 401 28.55 -2.57 -3.79
CA PHE A 401 28.50 -2.44 -2.33
C PHE A 401 29.59 -3.30 -1.67
N LYS A 402 30.17 -2.82 -0.57
CA LYS A 402 31.15 -3.55 0.25
C LYS A 402 30.82 -3.36 1.73
N LEU A 403 30.82 -4.46 2.48
CA LEU A 403 30.57 -4.52 3.92
C LEU A 403 31.66 -3.85 4.75
#